data_AF-A0A9C6SL13-F1
#
_entry.id   AF-A0A9C6SL13-F1
#
_cell.length_a   1.000
_cell.length_b   1.000
_cell.length_c   1.000
_cell.angle_alpha   90.00
_cell.angle_beta   90.00
_cell.angle_gamma   90.00
#
_symmetry.space_group_name_H-M   'P 1'
#
loop_
_entity.id
_entity.type
_entity.pdbx_description
1 polymer ?
#
loop_
_entity_poly.entity_id
_entity_poly.type
_entity_poly.pdbx_seq_one_letter_code
_entity_poly.pdbx_strand_id
1 'polypeptide(L)'
;MLSKRFSTKYVIKQFGKLISPFSTQLKIDDMLNTNLNLDDDTIEELYEDTKKSKIMEISKDQIVRNCIILHNFNVRLKKNKYLQECLVLNPKILKNRILVLKEVGVESVGLFHITRFPVLMQKSVTKFKKINGISSTQSIMKTVFSNIGMKVHIPEEKLMKSEINMRIGEYYQLCMLYHKTYHVKLHDELFYKKKKMKYLSLSEMSKMLDVLRNKCLFDVEFIKQHEYLLNVDVDNVEQFLNEFKYVKINDKNIIEIIRMYPRLLLRNANEVKELLQIFQNFKIPTESLYTVVKALEMKKDTFLKRYMSIENNLELAIWLQHPRILLMIYLYKVVINRLTYMRRMNCIYNANVHIYTSSNKFFSRFMVGDVCFTAAGKDLTYILRKELGHDKVHVMSSIQKHPYWKYVPLIRINQTIQYLKKKFSIDDICKNIHIILYPMSTIDNTLNLLYKEYSLQGRHNYTPTQYLALCLYKLEQKHHFTGDGVWQTDMSVFEPNFLGDTYETHNLVDLINDDCNEVINLNGTAWLEHLLQY
;
A
#
# COMPACT_ATOMS: atom_id res chain seq x y z
N MET A 1 -27.82 -34.65 -17.48
CA MET A 1 -28.86 -33.59 -17.45
C MET A 1 -28.80 -32.88 -16.10
N LEU A 2 -28.88 -31.54 -16.13
CA LEU A 2 -28.97 -30.59 -15.00
C LEU A 2 -27.67 -30.25 -14.24
N SER A 3 -26.86 -29.42 -14.88
CA SER A 3 -26.02 -28.42 -14.24
C SER A 3 -26.89 -27.27 -13.70
N LYS A 4 -27.05 -27.17 -12.38
CA LYS A 4 -27.59 -25.96 -11.74
C LYS A 4 -26.43 -25.07 -11.30
N ARG A 5 -26.09 -24.12 -12.18
CA ARG A 5 -25.29 -22.93 -11.86
C ARG A 5 -25.99 -22.18 -10.72
N PHE A 6 -25.35 -22.11 -9.55
CA PHE A 6 -25.73 -21.15 -8.54
C PHE A 6 -25.48 -19.74 -9.08
N SER A 7 -26.58 -19.00 -9.19
CA SER A 7 -26.65 -17.63 -9.64
C SER A 7 -26.02 -16.68 -8.63
N THR A 8 -24.83 -16.16 -8.93
CA THR A 8 -24.27 -14.93 -8.34
C THR A 8 -25.04 -13.73 -8.88
N LYS A 9 -26.25 -13.51 -8.37
CA LYS A 9 -26.88 -12.19 -8.38
C LYS A 9 -26.64 -11.59 -7.01
N TYR A 10 -25.63 -10.72 -6.88
CA TYR A 10 -25.65 -9.48 -6.10
C TYR A 10 -24.23 -8.87 -6.10
N VAL A 11 -24.17 -7.57 -6.38
CA VAL A 11 -23.02 -6.65 -6.24
C VAL A 11 -21.97 -6.65 -7.36
N ILE A 12 -22.38 -6.37 -8.60
CA ILE A 12 -21.60 -5.52 -9.51
C ILE A 12 -22.58 -4.52 -10.13
N LYS A 13 -22.95 -3.49 -9.37
CA LYS A 13 -23.69 -2.34 -9.92
C LYS A 13 -23.35 -1.06 -9.17
N GLN A 14 -22.08 -0.69 -9.19
CA GLN A 14 -21.61 0.70 -9.04
C GLN A 14 -20.24 0.77 -9.72
N PHE A 15 -20.02 1.80 -10.54
CA PHE A 15 -18.91 2.01 -11.47
C PHE A 15 -19.01 1.30 -12.83
N GLY A 16 -20.00 1.75 -13.60
CA GLY A 16 -20.11 1.48 -15.02
C GLY A 16 -20.96 2.54 -15.72
N LYS A 17 -20.68 3.84 -15.48
CA LYS A 17 -21.10 4.86 -16.45
C LYS A 17 -20.12 4.74 -17.62
N LEU A 18 -20.62 4.32 -18.78
CA LEU A 18 -20.02 4.68 -20.06
C LEU A 18 -19.93 6.20 -20.08
N ILE A 19 -18.77 6.75 -19.74
CA ILE A 19 -18.52 8.17 -19.84
C ILE A 19 -18.39 8.44 -21.33
N SER A 20 -19.44 9.03 -21.92
CA SER A 20 -19.37 9.60 -23.26
C SER A 20 -18.14 10.50 -23.34
N PRO A 21 -17.27 10.38 -24.37
CA PRO A 21 -16.11 11.25 -24.54
C PRO A 21 -16.48 12.74 -24.51
N PHE A 22 -17.68 13.07 -25.01
CA PHE A 22 -18.25 14.42 -24.96
C PHE A 22 -18.42 14.96 -23.53
N SER A 23 -18.77 14.12 -22.54
CA SER A 23 -18.94 14.55 -21.13
C SER A 23 -17.60 14.83 -20.43
N THR A 24 -16.53 14.18 -20.87
CA THR A 24 -15.19 14.41 -20.31
C THR A 24 -14.55 15.65 -20.93
N GLN A 25 -14.80 15.88 -22.22
CA GLN A 25 -14.30 17.04 -22.97
C GLN A 25 -14.90 18.34 -22.44
N LEU A 26 -16.23 18.44 -22.35
CA LEU A 26 -16.92 19.61 -21.78
C LEU A 26 -16.40 19.99 -20.38
N LYS A 27 -16.05 19.00 -19.54
CA LYS A 27 -15.50 19.24 -18.20
C LYS A 27 -14.05 19.72 -18.20
N ILE A 28 -13.28 19.42 -19.24
CA ILE A 28 -11.91 19.90 -19.39
C ILE A 28 -11.94 21.32 -19.95
N ASP A 29 -12.85 21.60 -20.89
CA ASP A 29 -13.08 22.92 -21.48
C ASP A 29 -13.46 23.92 -20.38
N ASP A 30 -14.42 23.55 -19.51
CA ASP A 30 -14.78 24.33 -18.32
C ASP A 30 -13.57 24.63 -17.42
N MET A 31 -12.67 23.65 -17.22
CA MET A 31 -11.47 23.82 -16.37
C MET A 31 -10.44 24.75 -17.02
N LEU A 32 -10.24 24.64 -18.33
CA LEU A 32 -9.31 25.47 -19.09
C LEU A 32 -9.80 26.91 -19.15
N ASN A 33 -11.09 27.11 -19.41
CA ASN A 33 -11.71 28.43 -19.39
C ASN A 33 -11.65 29.04 -17.98
N THR A 34 -12.06 28.30 -16.94
CA THR A 34 -12.08 28.81 -15.55
C THR A 34 -10.69 29.17 -15.00
N ASN A 35 -9.64 28.42 -15.33
CA ASN A 35 -8.32 28.60 -14.69
C ASN A 35 -7.29 29.34 -15.56
N LEU A 36 -7.49 29.40 -16.88
CA LEU A 36 -6.55 30.03 -17.82
C LEU A 36 -7.20 31.12 -18.68
N ASN A 37 -8.52 31.34 -18.57
CA ASN A 37 -9.30 32.31 -19.37
C ASN A 37 -9.05 32.15 -20.87
N LEU A 38 -9.08 30.92 -21.37
CA LEU A 38 -8.95 30.61 -22.79
C LEU A 38 -10.31 30.74 -23.48
N ASP A 39 -10.31 31.34 -24.67
CA ASP A 39 -11.47 31.40 -25.57
C ASP A 39 -11.77 30.03 -26.20
N ASP A 40 -13.03 29.83 -26.59
CA ASP A 40 -13.54 28.56 -27.12
C ASP A 40 -12.81 28.15 -28.43
N ASP A 41 -12.47 29.11 -29.29
CA ASP A 41 -11.71 28.88 -30.54
C ASP A 41 -10.31 28.31 -30.23
N THR A 42 -9.63 28.86 -29.22
CA THR A 42 -8.35 28.35 -28.72
C THR A 42 -8.45 26.94 -28.15
N ILE A 43 -9.58 26.58 -27.54
CA ILE A 43 -9.82 25.25 -27.00
C ILE A 43 -10.06 24.25 -28.15
N GLU A 44 -10.81 24.62 -29.19
CA GLU A 44 -11.01 23.79 -30.37
C GLU A 44 -9.70 23.50 -31.12
N GLU A 45 -8.82 24.50 -31.30
CA GLU A 45 -7.48 24.32 -31.89
C GLU A 45 -6.63 23.29 -31.12
N LEU A 46 -6.77 23.17 -29.79
CA LEU A 46 -6.04 22.19 -28.97
C LEU A 46 -6.46 20.73 -29.26
N TYR A 47 -7.69 20.53 -29.72
CA TYR A 47 -8.23 19.20 -30.02
C TYR A 47 -8.00 18.79 -31.48
N GLU A 48 -7.92 19.76 -32.41
CA GLU A 48 -7.67 19.48 -33.84
C GLU A 48 -6.22 19.05 -34.12
N ASP A 49 -5.24 19.56 -33.37
CA ASP A 49 -3.82 19.46 -33.74
C ASP A 49 -3.15 18.07 -33.49
N THR A 50 -3.78 17.09 -32.81
CA THR A 50 -3.17 15.74 -32.67
C THR A 50 -4.14 14.55 -32.51
N LYS A 51 -3.81 13.46 -33.22
CA LYS A 51 -4.34 12.08 -33.06
C LYS A 51 -4.55 11.71 -31.57
N LYS A 52 -5.82 11.49 -31.18
CA LYS A 52 -6.28 10.94 -29.88
C LYS A 52 -5.56 11.58 -28.68
N SER A 53 -6.07 12.73 -28.25
CA SER A 53 -5.47 13.60 -27.25
C SER A 53 -5.10 12.87 -25.94
N LYS A 54 -3.79 12.76 -25.67
CA LYS A 54 -3.22 12.26 -24.40
C LYS A 54 -3.75 13.01 -23.15
N ILE A 55 -4.39 14.17 -23.35
CA ILE A 55 -5.10 14.93 -22.32
C ILE A 55 -6.27 14.12 -21.74
N MET A 56 -6.93 13.26 -22.52
CA MET A 56 -8.03 12.45 -22.01
C MET A 56 -7.59 11.31 -21.09
N GLU A 57 -6.30 10.97 -21.08
CA GLU A 57 -5.73 9.90 -20.24
C GLU A 57 -5.18 10.41 -18.89
N ILE A 58 -5.04 11.72 -18.70
CA ILE A 58 -4.51 12.32 -17.47
C ILE A 58 -5.64 12.64 -16.47
N SER A 59 -5.30 12.64 -15.18
CA SER A 59 -6.27 12.93 -14.13
C SER A 59 -6.69 14.41 -14.14
N LYS A 60 -7.95 14.67 -13.79
CA LYS A 60 -8.50 16.03 -13.68
C LYS A 60 -7.72 16.90 -12.69
N ASP A 61 -7.33 16.31 -11.56
CA ASP A 61 -6.53 17.01 -10.54
C ASP A 61 -5.18 17.49 -11.11
N GLN A 62 -4.53 16.70 -11.97
CA GLN A 62 -3.29 17.11 -12.62
C GLN A 62 -3.50 18.27 -13.58
N ILE A 63 -4.56 18.24 -14.39
CA ILE A 63 -4.89 19.35 -15.32
C ILE A 63 -5.08 20.64 -14.55
N VAL A 64 -5.92 20.61 -13.50
CA VAL A 64 -6.22 21.77 -12.66
C VAL A 64 -4.95 22.33 -12.02
N ARG A 65 -4.13 21.47 -11.41
CA ARG A 65 -2.84 21.88 -10.82
C ARG A 65 -1.93 22.54 -11.86
N ASN A 66 -1.82 21.97 -13.06
CA ASN A 66 -0.97 22.53 -14.11
C ASN A 66 -1.49 23.89 -14.60
N CYS A 67 -2.80 24.07 -14.71
CA CYS A 67 -3.40 25.37 -15.04
C CYS A 67 -3.07 26.42 -13.97
N ILE A 68 -3.26 26.08 -12.70
CA ILE A 68 -2.93 26.95 -11.56
C ILE A 68 -1.45 27.33 -11.57
N ILE A 69 -0.54 26.38 -11.87
CA ILE A 69 0.90 26.66 -11.97
C ILE A 69 1.18 27.65 -13.11
N LEU A 70 0.64 27.42 -14.30
CA LEU A 70 0.85 28.31 -15.46
C LEU A 70 0.35 29.73 -15.17
N HIS A 71 -0.83 29.84 -14.54
CA HIS A 71 -1.42 31.11 -14.12
C HIS A 71 -0.57 31.81 -13.04
N ASN A 72 -0.25 31.13 -11.94
CA ASN A 72 0.48 31.71 -10.80
C ASN A 72 1.88 32.20 -11.17
N PHE A 73 2.52 31.58 -12.17
CA PHE A 73 3.82 32.04 -12.65
C PHE A 73 3.75 33.03 -13.81
N ASN A 74 2.56 33.49 -14.21
CA ASN A 74 2.31 34.42 -15.31
C ASN A 74 2.94 33.94 -16.63
N VAL A 75 2.74 32.67 -17.00
CA VAL A 75 3.31 32.10 -18.22
C VAL A 75 2.58 32.65 -19.46
N ARG A 76 3.33 33.17 -20.43
CA ARG A 76 2.74 33.66 -21.70
C ARG A 76 2.18 32.53 -22.55
N LEU A 77 0.89 32.63 -22.90
CA LEU A 77 0.14 31.62 -23.65
C LEU A 77 0.10 31.84 -25.18
N LYS A 78 0.81 32.84 -25.73
CA LYS A 78 0.77 33.29 -27.15
C LYS A 78 1.02 32.23 -28.26
N LYS A 79 1.21 30.95 -27.94
CA LYS A 79 1.34 29.82 -28.90
C LYS A 79 0.67 28.56 -28.31
N ASN A 80 -0.62 28.38 -28.57
CA ASN A 80 -1.47 27.32 -28.01
C ASN A 80 -0.99 25.89 -28.31
N LYS A 81 -0.28 25.69 -29.43
CA LYS A 81 0.28 24.38 -29.83
C LYS A 81 1.17 23.68 -28.79
N TYR A 82 1.73 24.40 -27.81
CA TYR A 82 2.57 23.82 -26.75
C TYR A 82 1.84 23.63 -25.43
N LEU A 83 0.60 24.10 -25.31
CA LEU A 83 -0.17 24.06 -24.07
C LEU A 83 -0.48 22.63 -23.68
N GLN A 84 -0.96 21.81 -24.62
CA GLN A 84 -1.21 20.38 -24.40
C GLN A 84 0.02 19.65 -23.85
N GLU A 85 1.19 19.88 -24.46
CA GLU A 85 2.43 19.27 -24.00
C GLU A 85 2.77 19.69 -22.56
N CYS A 86 2.49 20.95 -22.19
CA CYS A 86 2.70 21.44 -20.83
C CYS A 86 1.70 20.84 -19.83
N LEU A 87 0.42 20.68 -20.21
CA LEU A 87 -0.63 20.11 -19.36
C LEU A 87 -0.43 18.62 -19.07
N VAL A 88 0.23 17.88 -19.98
CA VAL A 88 0.56 16.46 -19.78
C VAL A 88 1.76 16.27 -18.84
N LEU A 89 2.60 17.30 -18.64
CA LEU A 89 3.74 17.20 -17.72
C LEU A 89 3.29 16.96 -16.29
N ASN A 90 4.11 16.23 -15.53
CA ASN A 90 3.93 16.15 -14.08
C ASN A 90 4.03 17.57 -13.47
N PRO A 91 3.12 17.98 -12.55
CA PRO A 91 3.08 19.33 -11.99
C PRO A 91 4.41 19.81 -11.41
N LYS A 92 5.11 18.91 -10.72
CA LYS A 92 6.43 19.21 -10.16
C LYS A 92 7.47 19.50 -11.25
N ILE A 93 7.44 18.76 -12.36
CA ILE A 93 8.36 18.99 -13.49
C ILE A 93 8.04 20.33 -14.15
N LEU A 94 6.76 20.63 -14.36
CA LEU A 94 6.30 21.89 -14.92
C LEU A 94 6.78 23.09 -14.08
N LYS A 95 6.49 23.07 -12.78
CA LYS A 95 6.92 24.09 -11.81
C LYS A 95 8.45 24.28 -11.82
N ASN A 96 9.21 23.17 -11.73
CA ASN A 96 10.67 23.24 -11.75
C ASN A 96 11.23 23.84 -13.04
N ARG A 97 10.68 23.50 -14.21
CA ARG A 97 11.13 24.07 -15.49
C ARG A 97 10.93 25.58 -15.52
N ILE A 98 9.77 26.06 -15.07
CA ILE A 98 9.45 27.49 -15.02
C ILE A 98 10.41 28.22 -14.07
N LEU A 99 10.60 27.68 -12.87
CA LEU A 99 11.45 28.29 -11.85
C LEU A 99 12.91 28.33 -12.27
N VAL A 100 13.46 27.23 -12.80
CA VAL A 100 14.85 27.19 -13.28
C VAL A 100 15.06 28.22 -14.40
N LEU A 101 14.10 28.38 -15.33
CA LEU A 101 14.19 29.40 -16.38
C LEU A 101 14.22 30.82 -15.80
N LYS A 102 13.38 31.12 -14.80
CA LYS A 102 13.41 32.41 -14.09
C LYS A 102 14.71 32.61 -13.33
N GLU A 103 15.20 31.58 -12.64
CA GLU A 103 16.44 31.62 -11.86
C GLU A 103 17.66 31.94 -12.74
N VAL A 104 17.72 31.42 -13.97
CA VAL A 104 18.80 31.74 -14.93
C VAL A 104 18.62 33.08 -15.66
N GLY A 105 17.54 33.83 -15.38
CA GLY A 105 17.33 35.19 -15.87
C GLY A 105 16.33 35.35 -17.02
N VAL A 106 15.50 34.34 -17.33
CA VAL A 106 14.42 34.50 -18.31
C VAL A 106 13.27 35.26 -17.65
N GLU A 107 13.14 36.56 -17.95
CA GLU A 107 12.13 37.43 -17.35
C GLU A 107 10.70 36.96 -17.65
N SER A 108 10.45 36.57 -18.90
CA SER A 108 9.14 36.11 -19.32
C SER A 108 9.15 34.71 -19.91
N VAL A 109 8.75 33.75 -19.08
CA VAL A 109 8.54 32.37 -19.49
C VAL A 109 7.26 32.25 -20.32
N GLY A 110 7.33 31.48 -21.40
CA GLY A 110 6.20 31.14 -22.25
C GLY A 110 6.18 29.65 -22.54
N LEU A 111 5.07 29.12 -23.07
CA LEU A 111 4.86 27.67 -23.28
C LEU A 111 6.00 27.01 -24.08
N PHE A 112 6.51 27.68 -25.12
CA PHE A 112 7.67 27.21 -25.90
C PHE A 112 8.89 26.91 -25.04
N HIS A 113 9.20 27.76 -24.04
CA HIS A 113 10.38 27.59 -23.19
C HIS A 113 10.25 26.36 -22.30
N ILE A 114 9.05 26.09 -21.78
CA ILE A 114 8.75 24.95 -20.92
C ILE A 114 8.86 23.65 -21.71
N THR A 115 8.25 23.61 -22.89
CA THR A 115 8.26 22.43 -23.75
C THR A 115 9.67 22.13 -24.27
N ARG A 116 10.37 23.16 -24.77
CA ARG A 116 11.74 23.03 -25.30
C ARG A 116 12.82 23.12 -24.22
N PHE A 117 12.46 23.06 -22.95
CA PHE A 117 13.39 23.17 -21.83
C PHE A 117 14.63 22.25 -21.98
N PRO A 118 14.52 20.94 -22.30
CA PRO A 118 15.71 20.10 -22.46
C PRO A 118 16.65 20.58 -23.58
N VAL A 119 16.09 21.09 -24.68
CA VAL A 119 16.84 21.61 -25.83
C VAL A 119 17.53 22.93 -25.48
N LEU A 120 16.83 23.81 -24.74
CA LEU A 120 17.38 25.07 -24.25
C LEU A 120 18.54 24.80 -23.28
N MET A 121 18.39 23.81 -22.39
CA MET A 121 19.40 23.45 -21.41
C MET A 121 20.70 22.89 -21.99
N GLN A 122 20.68 22.45 -23.25
CA GLN A 122 21.86 21.98 -23.98
C GLN A 122 22.59 23.06 -24.78
N LYS A 123 22.02 24.27 -24.89
CA LYS A 123 22.69 25.38 -25.60
C LYS A 123 23.84 25.92 -24.76
N SER A 124 24.87 26.42 -25.43
CA SER A 124 25.92 27.20 -24.76
C SER A 124 25.29 28.41 -24.07
N VAL A 125 25.91 28.89 -22.99
CA VAL A 125 25.45 30.08 -22.27
C VAL A 125 25.24 31.27 -23.21
N THR A 126 26.18 31.52 -24.12
CA THR A 126 26.09 32.62 -25.11
C THR A 126 24.86 32.51 -26.00
N LYS A 127 24.59 31.31 -26.54
CA LYS A 127 23.45 31.06 -27.42
C LYS A 127 22.14 31.11 -26.63
N PHE A 128 22.12 30.62 -25.39
CA PHE A 128 20.96 30.72 -24.52
C PHE A 128 20.62 32.19 -24.20
N LYS A 129 21.61 33.01 -23.84
CA LYS A 129 21.40 34.44 -23.57
C LYS A 129 20.81 35.16 -24.80
N LYS A 130 21.39 34.94 -25.99
CA LYS A 130 20.90 35.53 -27.26
C LYS A 130 19.45 35.14 -27.59
N ILE A 131 19.08 33.86 -27.40
CA ILE A 131 17.72 33.37 -27.69
C ILE A 131 16.68 34.02 -26.76
N ASN A 132 17.03 34.23 -25.50
CA ASN A 132 16.10 34.72 -24.47
C ASN A 132 16.21 36.22 -24.18
N GLY A 133 17.01 36.96 -24.96
CA GLY A 133 17.18 38.41 -24.78
C GLY A 133 17.94 38.82 -23.50
N ILE A 134 18.73 37.92 -22.91
CA ILE A 134 19.52 38.21 -21.70
C ILE A 134 20.79 38.94 -22.12
N SER A 135 21.16 40.01 -21.41
CA SER A 135 22.38 40.76 -21.69
C SER A 135 23.63 39.87 -21.65
N SER A 136 24.54 40.05 -22.62
CA SER A 136 25.80 39.29 -22.67
C SER A 136 26.68 39.54 -21.44
N THR A 137 26.58 40.72 -20.83
CA THR A 137 27.34 41.12 -19.64
C THR A 137 26.73 40.63 -18.33
N GLN A 138 25.48 40.18 -18.34
CA GLN A 138 24.81 39.67 -17.15
C GLN A 138 25.36 38.30 -16.75
N SER A 139 25.83 38.17 -15.51
CA SER A 139 26.27 36.87 -14.97
C SER A 139 25.05 36.03 -14.57
N ILE A 140 24.94 34.82 -15.12
CA ILE A 140 23.88 33.88 -14.76
C ILE A 140 24.01 33.48 -13.29
N MET A 141 25.23 33.22 -12.81
CA MET A 141 25.47 32.84 -11.42
C MET A 141 24.94 33.92 -10.45
N LYS A 142 25.28 35.19 -10.67
CA LYS A 142 24.77 36.31 -9.85
C LYS A 142 23.24 36.37 -9.89
N THR A 143 22.64 36.14 -11.05
CA THR A 143 21.17 36.13 -11.21
C THR A 143 20.53 34.99 -10.43
N VAL A 144 21.07 33.77 -10.54
CA VAL A 144 20.60 32.59 -9.82
C VAL A 144 20.65 32.80 -8.30
N PHE A 145 21.75 33.31 -7.78
CA PHE A 145 21.90 33.49 -6.33
C PHE A 145 21.15 34.70 -5.77
N SER A 146 21.03 35.79 -6.54
CA SER A 146 20.21 36.94 -6.12
C SER A 146 18.73 36.57 -6.03
N ASN A 147 18.23 35.72 -6.94
CA ASN A 147 16.87 35.20 -6.92
C ASN A 147 16.52 34.36 -5.69
N ILE A 148 17.51 33.83 -4.97
CA ILE A 148 17.33 33.10 -3.70
C ILE A 148 17.73 33.93 -2.48
N GLY A 149 17.94 35.25 -2.64
CA GLY A 149 18.26 36.16 -1.54
C GLY A 149 19.68 36.02 -0.99
N MET A 150 20.61 35.43 -1.74
CA MET A 150 21.97 35.17 -1.28
C MET A 150 22.98 36.19 -1.81
N LYS A 151 23.72 36.82 -0.89
CA LYS A 151 24.92 37.59 -1.20
C LYS A 151 26.09 36.63 -1.38
N VAL A 152 26.48 36.36 -2.62
CA VAL A 152 27.60 35.47 -2.91
C VAL A 152 28.90 36.26 -2.80
N HIS A 153 29.76 35.91 -1.85
CA HIS A 153 31.20 36.13 -2.00
C HIS A 153 31.73 35.06 -2.95
N ILE A 154 31.64 35.32 -4.25
CA ILE A 154 32.06 34.37 -5.29
C ILE A 154 33.58 34.18 -5.13
N PRO A 155 34.07 32.98 -4.76
CA PRO A 155 35.48 32.71 -4.77
C PRO A 155 35.87 32.51 -6.24
N GLU A 156 36.75 33.40 -6.69
CA GLU A 156 37.58 33.30 -7.90
C GLU A 156 36.91 33.52 -9.28
N GLU A 157 37.56 34.42 -10.03
CA GLU A 157 37.42 34.63 -11.48
C GLU A 157 37.47 33.33 -12.32
N LYS A 158 37.99 32.23 -11.78
CA LYS A 158 38.08 30.92 -12.44
C LYS A 158 36.71 30.34 -12.82
N LEU A 159 35.68 30.50 -11.97
CA LEU A 159 34.33 29.98 -12.24
C LEU A 159 33.57 30.81 -13.29
N MET A 160 33.92 32.09 -13.44
CA MET A 160 33.37 32.96 -14.50
C MET A 160 34.08 32.76 -15.84
N LYS A 161 35.40 32.50 -15.85
CA LYS A 161 36.18 32.29 -17.09
C LYS A 161 35.74 31.06 -17.90
N SER A 162 35.06 30.08 -17.28
CA SER A 162 34.52 28.89 -17.97
C SER A 162 33.05 29.01 -18.44
N GLU A 163 32.36 30.13 -18.17
CA GLU A 163 30.92 30.30 -18.44
C GLU A 163 30.59 30.24 -19.94
N ILE A 164 31.48 30.75 -20.81
CA ILE A 164 31.16 31.05 -22.22
C ILE A 164 30.88 29.80 -23.07
N ASN A 165 31.62 28.71 -22.84
CA ASN A 165 31.56 27.49 -23.65
C ASN A 165 30.77 26.35 -23.00
N MET A 166 30.36 26.49 -21.73
CA MET A 166 29.56 25.48 -21.04
C MET A 166 28.11 25.50 -21.50
N ARG A 167 27.45 24.33 -21.44
CA ARG A 167 26.00 24.27 -21.62
C ARG A 167 25.31 24.86 -20.41
N ILE A 168 24.22 25.60 -20.62
CA ILE A 168 23.50 26.27 -19.52
C ILE A 168 23.05 25.29 -18.43
N GLY A 169 22.64 24.07 -18.81
CA GLY A 169 22.26 23.05 -17.84
C GLY A 169 23.42 22.56 -16.97
N GLU A 170 24.61 22.40 -17.54
CA GLU A 170 25.82 22.02 -16.81
C GLU A 170 26.27 23.16 -15.88
N TYR A 171 26.18 24.41 -16.37
CA TYR A 171 26.49 25.60 -15.58
C TYR A 171 25.53 25.80 -14.40
N TYR A 172 24.23 25.55 -14.61
CA TYR A 172 23.24 25.59 -13.54
C TYR A 172 23.50 24.51 -12.48
N GLN A 173 23.93 23.31 -12.89
CA GLN A 173 24.34 22.25 -11.95
C GLN A 173 25.55 22.66 -11.10
N LEU A 174 26.53 23.36 -11.68
CA LEU A 174 27.68 23.91 -10.94
C LEU A 174 27.22 24.92 -9.88
N CYS A 175 26.28 25.82 -10.23
CA CYS A 175 25.69 26.75 -9.27
C CYS A 175 25.00 26.01 -8.13
N MET A 176 24.25 24.96 -8.45
CA MET A 176 23.55 24.14 -7.44
C MET A 176 24.52 23.39 -6.52
N LEU A 177 25.61 22.86 -7.07
CA LEU A 177 26.67 22.25 -6.26
C LEU A 177 27.27 23.26 -5.29
N TYR A 178 27.66 24.43 -5.81
CA TYR A 178 28.26 25.49 -4.99
C TYR A 178 27.35 25.85 -3.81
N HIS A 179 26.04 26.02 -4.06
CA HIS A 179 25.07 26.29 -3.02
C HIS A 179 25.03 25.17 -1.96
N LYS A 180 24.95 23.90 -2.37
CA LYS A 180 24.88 22.76 -1.44
C LYS A 180 26.14 22.60 -0.59
N THR A 181 27.31 22.72 -1.21
CA THR A 181 28.60 22.52 -0.56
C THR A 181 28.91 23.62 0.43
N TYR A 182 28.85 24.88 -0.03
CA TYR A 182 29.35 26.00 0.77
C TYR A 182 28.27 26.62 1.66
N HIS A 183 27.00 26.58 1.25
CA HIS A 183 25.92 27.22 2.00
C HIS A 183 25.12 26.24 2.85
N VAL A 184 24.72 25.10 2.27
CA VAL A 184 23.86 24.14 3.01
C VAL A 184 24.69 23.14 3.83
N LYS A 185 26.00 23.01 3.54
CA LYS A 185 26.93 22.05 4.15
C LYS A 185 26.47 20.58 3.99
N LEU A 186 25.90 20.26 2.83
CA LEU A 186 25.36 18.93 2.48
C LEU A 186 26.23 18.19 1.45
N HIS A 187 27.55 18.42 1.39
CA HIS A 187 28.36 17.84 0.33
C HIS A 187 28.56 16.32 0.50
N ASP A 188 28.23 15.55 -0.55
CA ASP A 188 28.58 14.14 -0.76
C ASP A 188 29.02 13.96 -2.22
N GLU A 189 30.22 13.40 -2.45
CA GLU A 189 30.79 13.13 -3.78
C GLU A 189 29.90 12.19 -4.62
N LEU A 190 29.10 11.32 -3.98
CA LEU A 190 28.19 10.37 -4.64
C LEU A 190 27.02 11.04 -5.37
N PHE A 191 26.77 12.34 -5.12
CA PHE A 191 25.65 13.08 -5.70
C PHE A 191 25.72 13.18 -7.23
N TYR A 192 26.92 13.33 -7.80
CA TYR A 192 27.11 13.42 -9.26
C TYR A 192 26.64 12.20 -10.03
N LYS A 193 26.61 11.02 -9.39
CA LYS A 193 26.18 9.77 -10.03
C LYS A 193 24.65 9.68 -10.16
N LYS A 194 23.87 10.42 -9.35
CA LYS A 194 22.41 10.34 -9.35
C LYS A 194 21.77 11.32 -10.35
N LYS A 195 21.55 10.86 -11.60
CA LYS A 195 20.90 11.61 -12.71
C LYS A 195 19.55 12.30 -12.39
N LYS A 196 18.88 11.96 -11.28
CA LYS A 196 17.50 12.38 -10.95
C LYS A 196 17.33 13.83 -10.48
N MET A 197 18.41 14.56 -10.17
CA MET A 197 18.34 15.94 -9.65
C MET A 197 18.85 17.01 -10.63
N LYS A 198 18.97 16.70 -11.92
CA LYS A 198 19.65 17.58 -12.89
C LYS A 198 19.09 19.01 -13.01
N TYR A 199 17.79 19.20 -12.75
CA TYR A 199 17.09 20.49 -12.93
C TYR A 199 16.12 20.79 -11.78
N LEU A 200 16.60 20.71 -10.54
CA LEU A 200 15.84 21.17 -9.37
C LEU A 200 16.04 22.67 -9.19
N SER A 201 14.95 23.41 -8.99
CA SER A 201 15.00 24.83 -8.66
C SER A 201 15.70 25.06 -7.31
N LEU A 202 16.60 26.04 -7.27
CA LEU A 202 17.29 26.40 -6.03
C LEU A 202 16.36 27.06 -5.02
N SER A 203 15.38 27.84 -5.49
CA SER A 203 14.36 28.42 -4.62
C SER A 203 13.48 27.34 -3.98
N GLU A 204 13.01 26.34 -4.74
CA GLU A 204 12.26 25.22 -4.19
C GLU A 204 13.09 24.38 -3.22
N MET A 205 14.35 24.11 -3.55
CA MET A 205 15.24 23.39 -2.64
C MET A 205 15.45 24.15 -1.33
N SER A 206 15.60 25.47 -1.39
CA SER A 206 15.77 26.33 -0.21
C SER A 206 14.51 26.32 0.66
N LYS A 207 13.31 26.43 0.05
CA LYS A 207 12.03 26.30 0.75
C LYS A 207 11.86 24.91 1.37
N MET A 208 12.22 23.85 0.64
CA MET A 208 12.17 22.48 1.16
C MET A 208 13.09 22.30 2.38
N LEU A 209 14.29 22.88 2.32
CA LEU A 209 15.23 22.86 3.45
C LEU A 209 14.67 23.60 4.67
N ASP A 210 14.02 24.73 4.46
CA ASP A 210 13.32 25.47 5.51
C ASP A 210 12.23 24.63 6.16
N VAL A 211 11.36 24.00 5.36
CA VAL A 211 10.31 23.09 5.85
C VAL A 211 10.91 21.90 6.62
N LEU A 212 11.92 21.22 6.09
CA LEU A 212 12.53 20.07 6.75
C LEU A 212 13.23 20.44 8.07
N ARG A 213 13.92 21.58 8.12
CA ARG A 213 14.64 22.02 9.33
C ARG A 213 13.72 22.62 10.37
N ASN A 214 12.83 23.51 9.96
CA ASN A 214 12.04 24.33 10.88
C ASN A 214 10.68 23.70 11.23
N LYS A 215 10.03 23.03 10.26
CA LYS A 215 8.72 22.37 10.50
C LYS A 215 8.87 20.90 10.91
N CYS A 216 9.74 20.15 10.25
CA CYS A 216 9.99 18.73 10.58
C CYS A 216 11.06 18.51 11.66
N LEU A 217 11.82 19.56 12.02
CA LEU A 217 12.90 19.49 13.02
C LEU A 217 13.91 18.38 12.68
N PHE A 218 14.29 18.27 11.41
CA PHE A 218 15.34 17.34 10.97
C PHE A 218 16.70 18.02 11.05
N ASP A 219 17.67 17.33 11.64
CA ASP A 219 19.05 17.77 11.66
C ASP A 219 19.72 17.60 10.28
N VAL A 220 20.90 18.17 10.14
CA VAL A 220 21.66 18.17 8.89
C VAL A 220 22.06 16.75 8.48
N GLU A 221 22.41 15.89 9.43
CA GLU A 221 22.86 14.52 9.15
C GLU A 221 21.72 13.64 8.64
N PHE A 222 20.53 13.78 9.21
CA PHE A 222 19.32 13.11 8.74
C PHE A 222 18.97 13.52 7.32
N ILE A 223 19.08 14.81 6.98
CA ILE A 223 18.84 15.32 5.63
C ILE A 223 19.89 14.78 4.65
N LYS A 224 21.17 14.67 5.05
CA LYS A 224 22.22 14.03 4.24
C LYS A 224 21.91 12.55 3.97
N GLN A 225 21.45 11.80 4.96
CA GLN A 225 21.06 10.40 4.76
C GLN A 225 19.83 10.24 3.84
N HIS A 226 18.95 11.25 3.83
CA HIS A 226 17.68 11.24 3.11
C HIS A 226 17.59 12.33 2.02
N GLU A 227 18.65 12.56 1.25
CA GLU A 227 18.71 13.67 0.28
C GLU A 227 17.57 13.68 -0.73
N TYR A 228 16.98 12.51 -1.02
CA TYR A 228 15.84 12.39 -1.94
C TYR A 228 14.65 13.27 -1.52
N LEU A 229 14.55 13.63 -0.23
CA LEU A 229 13.54 14.55 0.31
C LEU A 229 13.67 15.96 -0.26
N LEU A 230 14.88 16.40 -0.63
CA LEU A 230 15.09 17.73 -1.25
C LEU A 230 14.45 17.86 -2.63
N ASN A 231 14.13 16.72 -3.25
CA ASN A 231 13.47 16.64 -4.55
C ASN A 231 11.99 16.27 -4.38
N VAL A 232 11.35 16.57 -3.25
CA VAL A 232 9.91 16.40 -3.07
C VAL A 232 9.22 17.72 -3.41
N ASP A 233 7.95 17.65 -3.79
CA ASP A 233 7.13 18.84 -3.98
C ASP A 233 6.84 19.50 -2.62
N VAL A 234 7.33 20.73 -2.45
CA VAL A 234 7.23 21.48 -1.19
C VAL A 234 5.77 21.69 -0.81
N ASP A 235 4.94 22.06 -1.79
CA ASP A 235 3.52 22.38 -1.55
C ASP A 235 2.78 21.14 -1.01
N ASN A 236 3.07 19.96 -1.56
CA ASN A 236 2.53 18.69 -1.08
C ASN A 236 2.99 18.36 0.34
N VAL A 237 4.25 18.64 0.68
CA VAL A 237 4.80 18.38 2.03
C VAL A 237 4.15 19.31 3.05
N GLU A 238 4.00 20.59 2.73
CA GLU A 238 3.30 21.54 3.59
C GLU A 238 1.84 21.15 3.80
N GLN A 239 1.15 20.78 2.71
CA GLN A 239 -0.21 20.24 2.79
C GLN A 239 -0.25 19.01 3.70
N PHE A 240 0.68 18.06 3.53
CA PHE A 240 0.77 16.86 4.34
C PHE A 240 0.92 17.19 5.82
N LEU A 241 1.86 18.07 6.18
CA LEU A 241 2.07 18.47 7.57
C LEU A 241 0.86 19.16 8.18
N ASN A 242 0.15 19.98 7.40
CA ASN A 242 -1.05 20.68 7.84
C ASN A 242 -2.23 19.73 8.06
N GLU A 243 -2.50 18.84 7.10
CA GLU A 243 -3.62 17.89 7.17
C GLU A 243 -3.46 16.88 8.30
N PHE A 244 -2.24 16.42 8.54
CA PHE A 244 -1.94 15.40 9.54
C PHE A 244 -1.43 15.97 10.87
N LYS A 245 -1.48 17.29 11.07
CA LYS A 245 -0.96 17.99 12.26
C LYS A 245 -1.49 17.41 13.59
N TYR A 246 -2.79 17.10 13.62
CA TYR A 246 -3.48 16.61 14.82
C TYR A 246 -3.69 15.09 14.82
N VAL A 247 -3.25 14.39 13.76
CA VAL A 247 -3.40 12.95 13.65
C VAL A 247 -2.32 12.28 14.49
N LYS A 248 -2.76 11.46 15.44
CA LYS A 248 -1.89 10.59 16.24
C LYS A 248 -2.05 9.15 15.79
N ILE A 249 -0.93 8.47 15.56
CA ILE A 249 -0.92 7.03 15.31
C ILE A 249 -0.13 6.40 16.45
N ASN A 250 -0.84 5.70 17.34
CA ASN A 250 -0.27 5.08 18.54
C ASN A 250 0.52 6.08 19.41
N ASP A 251 -0.16 7.18 19.77
CA ASP A 251 0.36 8.31 20.56
C ASP A 251 1.53 9.10 19.97
N LYS A 252 2.07 8.69 18.82
CA LYS A 252 3.09 9.43 18.08
C LYS A 252 2.47 10.46 17.16
N ASN A 253 3.10 11.63 17.09
CA ASN A 253 2.73 12.68 16.15
C ASN A 253 3.25 12.35 14.73
N ILE A 254 2.73 13.06 13.73
CA ILE A 254 3.11 12.79 12.33
C ILE A 254 4.61 13.02 12.06
N ILE A 255 5.24 13.98 12.75
CA ILE A 255 6.67 14.30 12.56
C ILE A 255 7.55 13.14 13.02
N GLU A 256 7.22 12.52 14.17
CA GLU A 256 7.89 11.33 14.68
C GLU A 256 7.73 10.14 13.72
N ILE A 257 6.55 9.99 13.12
CA ILE A 257 6.28 8.94 12.14
C ILE A 257 7.10 9.16 10.87
N ILE A 258 7.15 10.38 10.35
CA ILE A 258 7.96 10.72 9.18
C ILE A 258 9.45 10.49 9.49
N ARG A 259 9.92 10.79 10.70
CA ARG A 259 11.32 10.53 11.08
C ARG A 259 11.66 9.03 11.01
N MET A 260 10.72 8.15 11.37
CA MET A 260 10.87 6.70 11.23
C MET A 260 10.66 6.21 9.78
N TYR A 261 9.79 6.87 9.01
CA TYR A 261 9.40 6.48 7.64
C TYR A 261 9.38 7.69 6.69
N PRO A 262 10.56 8.21 6.27
CA PRO A 262 10.62 9.51 5.60
C PRO A 262 10.06 9.49 4.18
N ARG A 263 10.00 8.29 3.58
CA ARG A 263 9.39 8.06 2.26
C ARG A 263 7.90 8.36 2.23
N LEU A 264 7.22 8.46 3.37
CA LEU A 264 5.83 8.86 3.43
C LEU A 264 5.59 10.24 2.80
N LEU A 265 6.55 11.16 2.91
CA LEU A 265 6.48 12.49 2.28
C LEU A 265 6.49 12.46 0.74
N LEU A 266 6.89 11.35 0.12
CA LEU A 266 6.84 11.18 -1.33
C LEU A 266 5.40 10.95 -1.84
N ARG A 267 4.46 10.67 -0.94
CA ARG A 267 3.06 10.41 -1.28
C ARG A 267 2.26 11.71 -1.32
N ASN A 268 1.23 11.71 -2.16
CA ASN A 268 0.27 12.80 -2.16
C ASN A 268 -0.54 12.79 -0.86
N ALA A 269 -0.65 13.94 -0.18
CA ALA A 269 -1.38 14.05 1.08
C ALA A 269 -2.84 13.56 0.97
N ASN A 270 -3.53 13.92 -0.13
CA ASN A 270 -4.90 13.50 -0.39
C ASN A 270 -5.03 11.98 -0.53
N GLU A 271 -4.08 11.33 -1.21
CA GLU A 271 -4.10 9.86 -1.37
C GLU A 271 -3.95 9.14 -0.04
N VAL A 272 -3.05 9.63 0.84
CA VAL A 272 -2.84 9.06 2.17
C VAL A 272 -4.07 9.27 3.03
N LYS A 273 -4.70 10.46 2.95
CA LYS A 273 -5.94 10.78 3.65
C LYS A 273 -7.08 9.86 3.24
N GLU A 274 -7.28 9.67 1.93
CA GLU A 274 -8.28 8.72 1.42
C GLU A 274 -8.00 7.29 1.91
N LEU A 275 -6.74 6.86 1.90
CA LEU A 275 -6.38 5.52 2.35
C LEU A 275 -6.67 5.31 3.85
N LEU A 276 -6.41 6.32 4.68
CA LEU A 276 -6.77 6.30 6.10
C LEU A 276 -8.27 6.23 6.33
N GLN A 277 -9.07 6.96 5.54
CA GLN A 277 -10.53 6.85 5.58
C GLN A 277 -11.00 5.45 5.20
N ILE A 278 -10.37 4.84 4.19
CA ILE A 278 -10.65 3.45 3.80
C ILE A 278 -10.35 2.49 4.95
N PHE A 279 -9.22 2.67 5.66
CA PHE A 279 -8.88 1.84 6.82
C PHE A 279 -9.95 1.94 7.91
N GLN A 280 -10.45 3.15 8.18
CA GLN A 280 -11.55 3.35 9.13
C GLN A 280 -12.85 2.67 8.66
N ASN A 281 -13.21 2.80 7.39
CA ASN A 281 -14.42 2.20 6.82
C ASN A 281 -14.41 0.67 6.92
N PHE A 282 -13.26 0.04 6.69
CA PHE A 282 -13.07 -1.40 6.87
C PHE A 282 -12.81 -1.84 8.32
N LYS A 283 -12.87 -0.91 9.28
CA LYS A 283 -12.62 -1.16 10.71
C LYS A 283 -11.26 -1.83 10.96
N ILE A 284 -10.24 -1.41 10.21
CA ILE A 284 -8.87 -1.86 10.40
C ILE A 284 -8.38 -1.37 11.77
N PRO A 285 -7.86 -2.25 12.65
CA PRO A 285 -7.39 -1.84 13.96
C PRO A 285 -6.25 -0.83 13.85
N THR A 286 -6.30 0.25 14.63
CA THR A 286 -5.27 1.30 14.68
C THR A 286 -3.89 0.75 15.05
N GLU A 287 -3.86 -0.27 15.90
CA GLU A 287 -2.66 -1.04 16.28
C GLU A 287 -1.95 -1.66 15.06
N SER A 288 -2.71 -2.07 14.04
CA SER A 288 -2.17 -2.60 12.79
C SER A 288 -1.36 -1.54 12.04
N LEU A 289 -1.80 -0.28 12.10
CA LEU A 289 -1.19 0.82 11.38
C LEU A 289 0.17 1.18 11.96
N TYR A 290 0.32 1.08 13.28
CA TYR A 290 1.60 1.24 13.95
C TYR A 290 2.61 0.19 13.49
N THR A 291 2.17 -1.07 13.42
CA THR A 291 3.05 -2.19 13.05
C THR A 291 3.53 -2.08 11.61
N VAL A 292 2.72 -1.48 10.71
CA VAL A 292 3.00 -1.41 9.28
C VAL A 292 2.66 -0.03 8.72
N VAL A 293 3.38 1.01 9.16
CA VAL A 293 3.24 2.37 8.61
C VAL A 293 3.48 2.38 7.10
N LYS A 294 4.36 1.50 6.60
CA LYS A 294 4.61 1.30 5.17
C LYS A 294 3.36 0.93 4.36
N ALA A 295 2.29 0.45 5.00
CA ALA A 295 1.01 0.23 4.33
C ALA A 295 0.42 1.55 3.76
N LEU A 296 0.75 2.70 4.35
CA LEU A 296 0.37 4.02 3.83
C LEU A 296 1.09 4.40 2.53
N GLU A 297 2.18 3.72 2.20
CA GLU A 297 2.85 3.87 0.90
C GLU A 297 2.16 3.06 -0.21
N MET A 298 1.08 2.33 0.09
CA MET A 298 0.34 1.57 -0.91
C MET A 298 -0.60 2.47 -1.73
N LYS A 299 -0.84 2.13 -3.00
CA LYS A 299 -1.91 2.77 -3.78
C LYS A 299 -3.27 2.24 -3.32
N LYS A 300 -4.28 3.11 -3.29
CA LYS A 300 -5.68 2.79 -2.97
C LYS A 300 -6.19 1.56 -3.72
N ASP A 301 -6.05 1.53 -5.05
CA ASP A 301 -6.55 0.42 -5.86
C ASP A 301 -5.85 -0.90 -5.53
N THR A 302 -4.55 -0.85 -5.22
CA THR A 302 -3.78 -2.03 -4.81
C THR A 302 -4.26 -2.54 -3.46
N PHE A 303 -4.50 -1.63 -2.50
CA PHE A 303 -5.04 -1.99 -1.20
C PHE A 303 -6.40 -2.66 -1.34
N LEU A 304 -7.34 -2.04 -2.07
CA LEU A 304 -8.69 -2.55 -2.25
C LEU A 304 -8.70 -3.93 -2.92
N LYS A 305 -7.92 -4.12 -4.00
CA LYS A 305 -7.80 -5.42 -4.68
C LYS A 305 -7.32 -6.52 -3.73
N ARG A 306 -6.30 -6.23 -2.92
CA ARG A 306 -5.72 -7.20 -1.97
C ARG A 306 -6.68 -7.47 -0.80
N TYR A 307 -7.32 -6.45 -0.26
CA TYR A 307 -8.33 -6.59 0.79
C TYR A 307 -9.49 -7.47 0.34
N MET A 308 -10.08 -7.17 -0.83
CA MET A 308 -11.18 -7.94 -1.40
C MET A 308 -10.76 -9.40 -1.68
N SER A 309 -9.53 -9.62 -2.12
CA SER A 309 -9.04 -10.99 -2.32
C SER A 309 -8.89 -11.77 -1.01
N ILE A 310 -8.47 -11.12 0.07
CA ILE A 310 -8.41 -11.71 1.42
C ILE A 310 -9.81 -11.99 1.95
N GLU A 311 -10.75 -11.05 1.77
CA GLU A 311 -12.14 -11.19 2.20
C GLU A 311 -12.86 -12.34 1.50
N ASN A 312 -12.59 -12.55 0.21
CA ASN A 312 -13.19 -13.64 -0.57
C ASN A 312 -12.53 -15.01 -0.32
N ASN A 313 -11.48 -15.09 0.51
CA ASN A 313 -10.77 -16.32 0.81
C ASN A 313 -11.15 -16.85 2.20
N LEU A 314 -11.73 -18.04 2.29
CA LEU A 314 -12.29 -18.59 3.54
C LEU A 314 -11.24 -18.68 4.67
N GLU A 315 -10.00 -19.05 4.35
CA GLU A 315 -8.91 -19.23 5.31
C GLU A 315 -8.32 -17.90 5.80
N LEU A 316 -8.41 -16.84 4.99
CA LEU A 316 -7.89 -15.53 5.33
C LEU A 316 -8.95 -14.58 5.90
N ALA A 317 -10.21 -14.73 5.50
CA ALA A 317 -11.33 -13.86 5.90
C ALA A 317 -11.60 -13.84 7.41
N ILE A 318 -11.21 -14.91 8.12
CA ILE A 318 -11.30 -14.99 9.58
C ILE A 318 -10.51 -13.83 10.25
N TRP A 319 -9.44 -13.36 9.61
CA TRP A 319 -8.47 -12.40 10.14
C TRP A 319 -8.71 -10.94 9.72
N LEU A 320 -9.83 -10.59 9.06
CA LEU A 320 -10.08 -9.23 8.53
C LEU A 320 -10.00 -8.09 9.57
N GLN A 321 -10.25 -8.38 10.84
CA GLN A 321 -10.16 -7.42 11.95
C GLN A 321 -9.00 -7.72 12.91
N HIS A 322 -8.09 -8.60 12.51
CA HIS A 322 -6.94 -8.96 13.33
C HIS A 322 -5.91 -7.82 13.31
N PRO A 323 -5.19 -7.53 14.41
CA PRO A 323 -4.13 -6.50 14.44
C PRO A 323 -2.99 -6.66 13.42
N ARG A 324 -2.95 -7.79 12.71
CA ARG A 324 -1.97 -8.08 11.64
C ARG A 324 -2.57 -8.02 10.24
N ILE A 325 -3.82 -7.61 10.06
CA ILE A 325 -4.47 -7.56 8.75
C ILE A 325 -3.71 -6.64 7.78
N LEU A 326 -3.23 -5.49 8.24
CA LEU A 326 -2.41 -4.60 7.39
C LEU A 326 -1.09 -5.24 6.98
N LEU A 327 -0.48 -6.05 7.85
CA LEU A 327 0.73 -6.80 7.51
C LEU A 327 0.44 -7.86 6.46
N MET A 328 -0.70 -8.57 6.55
CA MET A 328 -1.12 -9.52 5.52
C MET A 328 -1.35 -8.83 4.18
N ILE A 329 -2.01 -7.67 4.16
CA ILE A 329 -2.26 -6.91 2.94
C ILE A 329 -0.94 -6.37 2.35
N TYR A 330 -0.03 -5.90 3.19
CA TYR A 330 1.29 -5.44 2.78
C TYR A 330 2.09 -6.58 2.14
N LEU A 331 2.16 -7.73 2.81
CA LEU A 331 2.85 -8.96 2.37
C LEU A 331 1.97 -9.88 1.51
N TYR A 332 0.95 -9.34 0.83
CA TYR A 332 -0.10 -10.12 0.16
C TYR A 332 0.43 -11.27 -0.72
N LYS A 333 1.49 -11.04 -1.51
CA LYS A 333 2.05 -12.08 -2.39
C LYS A 333 2.60 -13.26 -1.60
N VAL A 334 3.41 -12.98 -0.59
CA VAL A 334 3.95 -13.99 0.34
C VAL A 334 2.81 -14.74 1.03
N VAL A 335 1.79 -14.03 1.52
CA VAL A 335 0.63 -14.65 2.19
C VAL A 335 -0.10 -15.61 1.26
N ILE A 336 -0.38 -15.20 0.02
CA ILE A 336 -1.07 -16.04 -0.96
C ILE A 336 -0.20 -17.22 -1.38
N ASN A 337 1.10 -17.03 -1.65
CA ASN A 337 2.00 -18.13 -2.02
C ASN A 337 2.14 -19.16 -0.90
N ARG A 338 2.24 -18.71 0.36
CA ARG A 338 2.28 -19.60 1.52
C ARG A 338 0.95 -20.34 1.70
N LEU A 339 -0.18 -19.66 1.48
CA LEU A 339 -1.49 -20.28 1.53
C LEU A 339 -1.63 -21.38 0.47
N THR A 340 -1.26 -21.10 -0.78
CA THR A 340 -1.35 -22.08 -1.87
C THR A 340 -0.41 -23.26 -1.64
N TYR A 341 0.78 -23.02 -1.10
CA TYR A 341 1.72 -24.07 -0.72
C TYR A 341 1.17 -24.96 0.40
N MET A 342 0.66 -24.37 1.50
CA MET A 342 0.07 -25.12 2.60
C MET A 342 -1.17 -25.93 2.19
N ARG A 343 -1.96 -25.44 1.22
CA ARG A 343 -3.07 -26.21 0.65
C ARG A 343 -2.59 -27.46 -0.08
N ARG A 344 -1.47 -27.38 -0.81
CA ARG A 344 -0.90 -28.55 -1.53
C ARG A 344 -0.34 -29.59 -0.58
N MET A 345 0.32 -29.13 0.47
CA MET A 345 0.91 -30.01 1.49
C MET A 345 -0.13 -30.51 2.51
N ASN A 346 -1.43 -30.21 2.33
CA ASN A 346 -2.50 -30.52 3.28
C ASN A 346 -2.27 -29.99 4.72
N CYS A 347 -1.39 -29.00 4.90
CA CYS A 347 -1.09 -28.37 6.18
C CYS A 347 -1.99 -27.17 6.52
N ILE A 348 -2.97 -26.86 5.66
CA ILE A 348 -3.79 -25.65 5.77
C ILE A 348 -4.54 -25.53 7.11
N TYR A 349 -4.89 -26.66 7.70
CA TYR A 349 -5.64 -26.75 8.94
C TYR A 349 -4.86 -26.22 10.16
N ASN A 350 -3.53 -26.18 10.09
CA ASN A 350 -2.67 -25.65 11.14
C ASN A 350 -2.26 -24.19 10.88
N ALA A 351 -2.71 -23.60 9.77
CA ALA A 351 -2.33 -22.25 9.38
C ALA A 351 -3.05 -21.18 10.23
N ASN A 352 -2.31 -20.12 10.54
CA ASN A 352 -2.82 -18.96 11.28
C ASN A 352 -2.15 -17.68 10.78
N VAL A 353 -2.67 -16.54 11.24
CA VAL A 353 -2.18 -15.20 10.86
C VAL A 353 -0.69 -15.01 11.10
N HIS A 354 -0.12 -15.64 12.14
CA HIS A 354 1.32 -15.55 12.38
C HIS A 354 2.13 -16.29 11.33
N ILE A 355 1.75 -17.50 10.95
CA ILE A 355 2.45 -18.32 9.95
C ILE A 355 2.44 -17.62 8.58
N TYR A 356 1.30 -17.03 8.20
CA TYR A 356 1.21 -16.26 6.94
C TYR A 356 2.16 -15.06 6.91
N THR A 357 2.46 -14.46 8.07
CA THR A 357 3.22 -13.20 8.19
C THR A 357 4.62 -13.35 8.80
N SER A 358 5.06 -14.58 9.10
CA SER A 358 6.34 -14.84 9.78
C SER A 358 7.54 -14.68 8.84
N SER A 359 8.74 -14.69 9.40
CA SER A 359 9.97 -14.80 8.60
C SER A 359 10.04 -16.16 7.88
N ASN A 360 10.83 -16.21 6.80
CA ASN A 360 11.04 -17.43 6.00
C ASN A 360 11.56 -18.58 6.86
N LYS A 361 12.58 -18.31 7.69
CA LYS A 361 13.13 -19.29 8.63
C LYS A 361 12.07 -19.89 9.56
N PHE A 362 11.14 -19.06 10.06
CA PHE A 362 10.06 -19.56 10.90
C PHE A 362 9.05 -20.39 10.11
N PHE A 363 8.73 -19.96 8.89
CA PHE A 363 7.82 -20.69 8.00
C PHE A 363 8.39 -22.06 7.59
N SER A 364 9.67 -22.16 7.21
CA SER A 364 10.31 -23.44 6.89
C SER A 364 10.25 -24.41 8.07
N ARG A 365 10.60 -23.93 9.27
CA ARG A 365 10.54 -24.76 10.48
C ARG A 365 9.12 -25.22 10.81
N PHE A 366 8.11 -24.39 10.54
CA PHE A 366 6.72 -24.82 10.65
C PHE A 366 6.39 -25.94 9.65
N MET A 367 6.83 -25.81 8.39
CA MET A 367 6.58 -26.83 7.35
C MET A 367 7.25 -28.18 7.65
N VAL A 368 8.41 -28.16 8.30
CA VAL A 368 9.14 -29.38 8.73
C VAL A 368 8.54 -29.99 10.01
N GLY A 369 7.65 -29.28 10.71
CA GLY A 369 7.01 -29.74 11.95
C GLY A 369 7.78 -29.39 13.23
N ASP A 370 8.93 -28.72 13.13
CA ASP A 370 9.79 -28.32 14.26
C ASP A 370 9.13 -27.30 15.20
N VAL A 371 8.15 -26.54 14.72
CA VAL A 371 7.51 -25.47 15.48
C VAL A 371 6.03 -25.79 15.66
N CYS A 372 5.71 -26.24 16.87
CA CYS A 372 4.37 -26.60 17.27
C CYS A 372 3.64 -25.47 18.03
N PHE A 373 2.47 -25.10 17.51
CA PHE A 373 1.28 -24.62 18.25
C PHE A 373 1.33 -23.39 19.17
N THR A 374 2.46 -22.70 19.32
CA THR A 374 2.59 -21.56 20.26
C THR A 374 1.73 -20.34 19.88
N ALA A 375 1.42 -20.15 18.59
CA ALA A 375 0.57 -19.05 18.12
C ALA A 375 -0.94 -19.31 18.31
N ALA A 376 -1.36 -20.58 18.39
CA ALA A 376 -2.77 -20.97 18.39
C ALA A 376 -3.55 -20.38 19.58
N GLY A 377 -2.93 -20.20 20.74
CA GLY A 377 -3.63 -19.64 21.92
C GLY A 377 -4.08 -18.19 21.74
N LYS A 378 -3.20 -17.32 21.21
CA LYS A 378 -3.53 -15.91 20.95
C LYS A 378 -4.55 -15.79 19.81
N ASP A 379 -4.36 -16.59 18.77
CA ASP A 379 -5.22 -16.58 17.58
C ASP A 379 -6.61 -17.16 17.88
N LEU A 380 -6.69 -18.22 18.71
CA LEU A 380 -7.95 -18.75 19.24
C LEU A 380 -8.65 -17.72 20.12
N THR A 381 -7.91 -17.05 21.01
CA THR A 381 -8.48 -15.98 21.86
C THR A 381 -9.09 -14.87 21.00
N TYR A 382 -8.44 -14.50 19.89
CA TYR A 382 -8.99 -13.55 18.94
C TYR A 382 -10.31 -14.07 18.31
N ILE A 383 -10.36 -15.32 17.84
CA ILE A 383 -11.59 -15.91 17.28
C ILE A 383 -12.72 -15.91 18.32
N LEU A 384 -12.44 -16.31 19.56
CA LEU A 384 -13.42 -16.33 20.64
C LEU A 384 -13.95 -14.92 20.95
N ARG A 385 -13.07 -13.91 21.02
CA ARG A 385 -13.49 -12.51 21.22
C ARG A 385 -14.37 -12.02 20.07
N LYS A 386 -13.97 -12.32 18.84
CA LYS A 386 -14.70 -11.93 17.63
C LYS A 386 -16.08 -12.56 17.58
N GLU A 387 -16.21 -13.84 17.91
CA GLU A 387 -17.45 -14.58 17.73
C GLU A 387 -18.37 -14.60 18.97
N LEU A 388 -17.82 -14.56 20.18
CA LEU A 388 -18.56 -14.67 21.45
C LEU A 388 -18.61 -13.36 22.26
N GLY A 389 -17.75 -12.38 21.96
CA GLY A 389 -17.66 -11.12 22.70
C GLY A 389 -16.44 -11.03 23.62
N HIS A 390 -16.08 -9.80 24.01
CA HIS A 390 -14.89 -9.50 24.80
C HIS A 390 -14.98 -9.94 26.27
N ASP A 391 -16.19 -10.04 26.82
CA ASP A 391 -16.51 -10.41 28.19
C ASP A 391 -16.43 -11.94 28.43
N LYS A 392 -16.51 -12.74 27.37
CA LYS A 392 -16.51 -14.21 27.44
C LYS A 392 -15.13 -14.86 27.29
N VAL A 393 -14.04 -14.10 27.43
CA VAL A 393 -12.66 -14.59 27.27
C VAL A 393 -12.27 -15.62 28.35
N HIS A 394 -12.90 -15.58 29.52
CA HIS A 394 -12.66 -16.52 30.62
C HIS A 394 -12.85 -18.00 30.20
N VAL A 395 -13.67 -18.23 29.18
CA VAL A 395 -13.97 -19.56 28.62
C VAL A 395 -12.73 -20.24 28.03
N MET A 396 -11.68 -19.49 27.70
CA MET A 396 -10.39 -20.03 27.25
C MET A 396 -9.81 -21.05 28.25
N SER A 397 -9.92 -20.77 29.55
CA SER A 397 -9.44 -21.68 30.60
C SER A 397 -10.17 -23.02 30.59
N SER A 398 -11.46 -23.03 30.22
CA SER A 398 -12.25 -24.25 30.06
C SER A 398 -11.80 -25.04 28.84
N ILE A 399 -11.63 -24.39 27.68
CA ILE A 399 -11.16 -25.05 26.44
C ILE A 399 -9.80 -25.74 26.67
N GLN A 400 -8.90 -25.07 27.39
CA GLN A 400 -7.56 -25.59 27.67
C GLN A 400 -7.52 -26.90 28.46
N LYS A 401 -8.61 -27.26 29.14
CA LYS A 401 -8.74 -28.55 29.83
C LYS A 401 -8.86 -29.74 28.88
N HIS A 402 -9.24 -29.52 27.62
CA HIS A 402 -9.38 -30.60 26.65
C HIS A 402 -8.02 -31.00 26.09
N PRO A 403 -7.59 -32.29 26.13
CA PRO A 403 -6.23 -32.69 25.79
C PRO A 403 -5.77 -32.25 24.39
N TYR A 404 -6.68 -32.27 23.42
CA TYR A 404 -6.37 -31.99 22.02
C TYR A 404 -6.71 -30.57 21.53
N TRP A 405 -7.00 -29.61 22.42
CA TRP A 405 -7.47 -28.28 22.00
C TRP A 405 -6.52 -27.54 21.05
N LYS A 406 -5.21 -27.80 21.14
CA LYS A 406 -4.17 -27.18 20.29
C LYS A 406 -4.12 -27.72 18.86
N TYR A 407 -4.63 -28.93 18.65
CA TYR A 407 -4.56 -29.63 17.37
C TYR A 407 -5.81 -29.42 16.53
N VAL A 408 -6.87 -28.86 17.11
CA VAL A 408 -8.10 -28.56 16.37
C VAL A 408 -7.89 -27.32 15.50
N PRO A 409 -8.17 -27.41 14.19
CA PRO A 409 -7.98 -26.30 13.25
C PRO A 409 -8.82 -25.07 13.60
N LEU A 410 -8.19 -23.90 13.65
CA LEU A 410 -8.84 -22.63 14.01
C LEU A 410 -10.01 -22.28 13.07
N ILE A 411 -9.88 -22.62 11.78
CA ILE A 411 -10.97 -22.44 10.81
C ILE A 411 -12.20 -23.26 11.15
N ARG A 412 -12.01 -24.51 11.61
CA ARG A 412 -13.11 -25.39 12.01
C ARG A 412 -13.78 -24.87 13.26
N ILE A 413 -13.00 -24.44 14.25
CA ILE A 413 -13.54 -23.82 15.47
C ILE A 413 -14.42 -22.62 15.11
N ASN A 414 -13.94 -21.72 14.24
CA ASN A 414 -14.71 -20.56 13.79
C ASN A 414 -16.02 -20.98 13.09
N GLN A 415 -15.96 -21.95 12.17
CA GLN A 415 -17.13 -22.46 11.46
C GLN A 415 -18.15 -23.11 12.41
N THR A 416 -17.68 -23.92 13.37
CA THR A 416 -18.53 -24.58 14.36
C THR A 416 -19.23 -23.54 15.25
N ILE A 417 -18.52 -22.50 15.71
CA ILE A 417 -19.15 -21.41 16.47
C ILE A 417 -20.23 -20.70 15.64
N GLN A 418 -19.94 -20.35 14.39
CA GLN A 418 -20.90 -19.69 13.51
C GLN A 418 -22.13 -20.56 13.21
N TYR A 419 -21.94 -21.88 13.11
CA TYR A 419 -23.05 -22.82 12.98
C TYR A 419 -23.89 -22.90 14.25
N LEU A 420 -23.26 -23.03 15.43
CA LEU A 420 -23.96 -23.13 16.70
C LEU A 420 -24.76 -21.86 17.03
N LYS A 421 -24.23 -20.68 16.70
CA LYS A 421 -24.91 -19.38 16.86
C LYS A 421 -26.22 -19.27 16.07
N LYS A 422 -26.46 -20.12 15.07
CA LYS A 422 -27.73 -20.17 14.33
C LYS A 422 -28.84 -20.88 15.12
N LYS A 423 -28.48 -21.71 16.11
CA LYS A 423 -29.39 -22.60 16.85
C LYS A 423 -29.40 -22.36 18.37
N PHE A 424 -28.33 -21.78 18.92
CA PHE A 424 -28.11 -21.64 20.36
C PHE A 424 -27.67 -20.21 20.71
N SER A 425 -27.97 -19.78 21.94
CA SER A 425 -27.47 -18.50 22.45
C SER A 425 -25.96 -18.58 22.73
N ILE A 426 -25.29 -17.43 22.77
CA ILE A 426 -23.85 -17.36 23.11
C ILE A 426 -23.60 -17.96 24.50
N ASP A 427 -24.47 -17.69 25.48
CA ASP A 427 -24.33 -18.23 26.84
C ASP A 427 -24.47 -19.75 26.89
N ASP A 428 -25.35 -20.34 26.09
CA ASP A 428 -25.49 -21.80 25.98
C ASP A 428 -24.21 -22.44 25.44
N ILE A 429 -23.61 -21.81 24.42
CA ILE A 429 -22.35 -22.24 23.82
C ILE A 429 -21.21 -22.11 24.83
N CYS A 430 -21.12 -20.98 25.54
CA CYS A 430 -20.08 -20.74 26.54
C CYS A 430 -20.13 -21.76 27.69
N LYS A 431 -21.32 -22.15 28.16
CA LYS A 431 -21.49 -23.19 29.19
C LYS A 431 -21.02 -24.58 28.72
N ASN A 432 -21.07 -24.85 27.42
CA ASN A 432 -20.69 -26.13 26.81
C ASN A 432 -19.53 -25.98 25.82
N ILE A 433 -18.56 -25.11 26.12
CA ILE A 433 -17.62 -24.62 25.09
C ILE A 433 -16.82 -25.72 24.39
N HIS A 434 -16.53 -26.84 25.04
CA HIS A 434 -15.78 -27.93 24.41
C HIS A 434 -16.41 -28.42 23.12
N ILE A 435 -17.73 -28.24 22.93
CA ILE A 435 -18.42 -28.64 21.71
C ILE A 435 -17.85 -27.98 20.45
N ILE A 436 -17.22 -26.80 20.56
CA ILE A 436 -16.63 -26.10 19.39
C ILE A 436 -15.44 -26.85 18.79
N LEU A 437 -14.85 -27.78 19.55
CA LEU A 437 -13.70 -28.58 19.13
C LEU A 437 -14.10 -29.76 18.23
N TYR A 438 -15.39 -30.11 18.21
CA TYR A 438 -15.88 -31.27 17.49
C TYR A 438 -16.28 -30.93 16.04
N PRO A 439 -16.22 -31.92 15.12
CA PRO A 439 -16.68 -31.73 13.76
C PRO A 439 -18.16 -31.32 13.68
N MET A 440 -18.47 -30.33 12.84
CA MET A 440 -19.85 -29.84 12.67
C MET A 440 -20.83 -30.95 12.22
N SER A 441 -20.39 -31.88 11.38
CA SER A 441 -21.22 -33.00 10.89
C SER A 441 -21.61 -33.97 12.01
N THR A 442 -20.69 -34.29 12.92
CA THR A 442 -20.97 -35.19 14.05
C THR A 442 -21.86 -34.51 15.08
N ILE A 443 -21.68 -33.21 15.32
CA ILE A 443 -22.57 -32.40 16.15
C ILE A 443 -23.99 -32.41 15.57
N ASP A 444 -24.17 -32.07 14.30
CA ASP A 444 -25.51 -32.00 13.68
C ASP A 444 -26.22 -33.36 13.70
N ASN A 445 -25.52 -34.44 13.34
CA ASN A 445 -26.07 -35.79 13.40
C ASN A 445 -26.50 -36.18 14.82
N THR A 446 -25.67 -35.90 15.81
CA THR A 446 -25.96 -36.26 17.21
C THR A 446 -27.12 -35.43 17.76
N LEU A 447 -27.16 -34.13 17.46
CA LEU A 447 -28.30 -33.27 17.82
C LEU A 447 -29.59 -33.75 17.17
N ASN A 448 -29.57 -34.11 15.89
CA ASN A 448 -30.75 -34.61 15.18
C ASN A 448 -31.27 -35.92 15.78
N LEU A 449 -30.38 -36.82 16.21
CA LEU A 449 -30.75 -38.04 16.92
C LEU A 449 -31.38 -37.72 18.29
N LEU A 450 -30.78 -36.81 19.06
CA LEU A 450 -31.31 -36.38 20.35
C LEU A 450 -32.69 -35.72 20.22
N TYR A 451 -32.90 -34.86 19.23
CA TYR A 451 -34.21 -34.27 18.97
C TYR A 451 -35.25 -35.34 18.59
N LYS A 452 -34.88 -36.33 17.76
CA LYS A 452 -35.79 -37.44 17.45
C LYS A 452 -36.13 -38.27 18.68
N GLU A 453 -35.14 -38.61 19.50
CA GLU A 453 -35.31 -39.46 20.68
C GLU A 453 -36.17 -38.78 21.75
N TYR A 454 -35.90 -37.51 22.05
CA TYR A 454 -36.50 -36.82 23.19
C TYR A 454 -37.67 -35.90 22.84
N SER A 455 -37.70 -35.30 21.64
CA SER A 455 -38.81 -34.42 21.24
C SER A 455 -40.04 -35.17 20.73
N LEU A 456 -39.89 -36.37 20.16
CA LEU A 456 -41.03 -37.19 19.71
C LEU A 456 -41.72 -37.95 20.84
N GLN A 457 -41.02 -38.22 21.95
CA GLN A 457 -41.58 -39.01 23.05
C GLN A 457 -42.32 -38.18 24.11
N GLY A 458 -42.32 -36.84 24.02
CA GLY A 458 -43.08 -35.95 24.90
C GLY A 458 -42.75 -36.01 26.40
N ARG A 459 -41.73 -36.78 26.81
CA ARG A 459 -41.43 -37.08 28.22
C ARG A 459 -40.44 -36.10 28.87
N HIS A 460 -39.57 -35.45 28.10
CA HIS A 460 -38.53 -34.58 28.63
C HIS A 460 -38.41 -33.29 27.80
N ASN A 461 -38.54 -32.14 28.47
CA ASN A 461 -38.43 -30.82 27.85
C ASN A 461 -37.05 -30.22 28.21
N TYR A 462 -36.00 -30.64 27.51
CA TYR A 462 -34.64 -30.17 27.77
C TYR A 462 -34.43 -28.74 27.27
N THR A 463 -33.68 -27.95 28.03
CA THR A 463 -33.25 -26.61 27.59
C THR A 463 -32.19 -26.70 26.50
N PRO A 464 -31.97 -25.64 25.70
CA PRO A 464 -30.90 -25.63 24.69
C PRO A 464 -29.50 -25.91 25.28
N THR A 465 -29.22 -25.39 26.48
CA THR A 465 -27.99 -25.71 27.22
C THR A 465 -27.86 -27.21 27.50
N GLN A 466 -28.95 -27.87 27.91
CA GLN A 466 -28.97 -29.29 28.22
C GLN A 466 -28.82 -30.16 26.97
N TYR A 467 -29.42 -29.75 25.85
CA TYR A 467 -29.21 -30.43 24.56
C TYR A 467 -27.74 -30.39 24.12
N LEU A 468 -27.04 -29.26 24.30
CA LEU A 468 -25.61 -29.18 24.02
C LEU A 468 -24.77 -30.07 24.95
N ALA A 469 -25.11 -30.09 26.25
CA ALA A 469 -24.44 -30.95 27.23
C ALA A 469 -24.62 -32.45 26.89
N LEU A 470 -25.85 -32.86 26.56
CA LEU A 470 -26.17 -34.22 26.13
C LEU A 470 -25.49 -34.58 24.81
N CYS A 471 -25.40 -33.63 23.87
CA CYS A 471 -24.67 -33.82 22.62
C CYS A 471 -23.18 -34.08 22.90
N LEU A 472 -22.54 -33.25 23.71
CA LEU A 472 -21.14 -33.43 24.10
C LEU A 472 -20.93 -34.79 24.78
N TYR A 473 -21.81 -35.14 25.72
CA TYR A 473 -21.79 -36.44 26.40
C TYR A 473 -21.88 -37.60 25.41
N LYS A 474 -22.82 -37.58 24.46
CA LYS A 474 -22.99 -38.64 23.46
C LYS A 474 -21.83 -38.74 22.47
N LEU A 475 -21.21 -37.61 22.14
CA LEU A 475 -20.00 -37.58 21.32
C LEU A 475 -18.85 -38.28 22.05
N GLU A 476 -18.58 -37.90 23.30
CA GLU A 476 -17.48 -38.48 24.09
C GLU A 476 -17.75 -39.91 24.60
N GLN A 477 -19.01 -40.28 24.82
CA GLN A 477 -19.38 -41.63 25.25
C GLN A 477 -18.86 -42.71 24.30
N LYS A 478 -18.84 -42.43 22.99
CA LYS A 478 -18.31 -43.33 21.95
C LYS A 478 -16.80 -43.49 22.01
N HIS A 479 -16.12 -42.56 22.65
CA HIS A 479 -14.66 -42.48 22.76
C HIS A 479 -14.20 -42.59 24.22
N HIS A 480 -15.02 -43.13 25.11
CA HIS A 480 -14.67 -43.34 26.52
C HIS A 480 -14.15 -42.08 27.24
N PHE A 481 -14.60 -40.88 26.83
CA PHE A 481 -14.19 -39.60 27.41
C PHE A 481 -12.67 -39.30 27.32
N THR A 482 -11.97 -39.87 26.34
CA THR A 482 -10.54 -39.60 26.10
C THR A 482 -10.30 -38.25 25.41
N GLY A 483 -11.35 -37.62 24.87
CA GLY A 483 -11.24 -36.45 24.00
C GLY A 483 -10.96 -36.79 22.52
N ASP A 484 -10.87 -38.08 22.16
CA ASP A 484 -10.61 -38.50 20.78
C ASP A 484 -11.77 -38.23 19.82
N GLY A 485 -12.95 -37.87 20.34
CA GLY A 485 -14.10 -37.52 19.52
C GLY A 485 -13.91 -36.26 18.67
N VAL A 486 -12.84 -35.49 18.88
CA VAL A 486 -12.48 -34.35 18.02
C VAL A 486 -11.91 -34.77 16.67
N TRP A 487 -11.38 -35.99 16.55
CA TRP A 487 -10.78 -36.49 15.33
C TRP A 487 -11.86 -36.92 14.34
N GLN A 488 -11.68 -36.56 13.07
CA GLN A 488 -12.51 -37.10 12.00
C GLN A 488 -11.97 -38.49 11.62
N THR A 489 -12.86 -39.44 11.39
CA THR A 489 -12.52 -40.77 10.86
C THR A 489 -11.85 -40.71 9.47
N ASP A 490 -11.98 -39.57 8.76
CA ASP A 490 -11.43 -39.36 7.41
C ASP A 490 -10.14 -38.52 7.37
N MET A 491 -9.50 -38.24 8.50
CA MET A 491 -8.16 -37.64 8.47
C MET A 491 -7.15 -38.75 8.18
N SER A 492 -6.65 -38.81 6.95
CA SER A 492 -5.43 -39.56 6.65
C SER A 492 -4.38 -39.12 7.65
N VAL A 493 -4.00 -40.03 8.55
CA VAL A 493 -2.87 -39.87 9.45
C VAL A 493 -1.70 -39.47 8.57
N PHE A 494 -1.05 -38.38 8.94
CA PHE A 494 0.21 -37.95 8.34
C PHE A 494 1.17 -39.14 8.39
N GLU A 495 1.41 -39.80 7.25
CA GLU A 495 2.69 -40.46 7.01
C GLU A 495 3.59 -39.40 6.38
N PRO A 496 4.65 -38.95 7.06
CA PRO A 496 5.64 -38.07 6.48
C PRO A 496 6.55 -38.85 5.52
N ASN A 497 5.97 -39.52 4.52
CA ASN A 497 6.71 -40.40 3.61
C ASN A 497 7.08 -39.71 2.28
N PHE A 498 7.49 -38.44 2.32
CA PHE A 498 8.09 -37.76 1.16
C PHE A 498 9.23 -36.76 1.49
N LEU A 499 9.73 -36.72 2.73
CA LEU A 499 10.83 -35.82 3.11
C LEU A 499 12.14 -36.60 3.27
N GLY A 500 12.66 -37.07 2.14
CA GLY A 500 14.02 -37.60 2.04
C GLY A 500 15.08 -36.49 1.99
N ASP A 501 14.77 -35.32 1.41
CA ASP A 501 15.77 -34.28 1.18
C ASP A 501 15.37 -32.92 1.78
N THR A 502 15.93 -32.63 2.95
CA THR A 502 15.84 -31.34 3.65
C THR A 502 16.48 -30.17 2.88
N TYR A 503 17.29 -30.46 1.86
CA TYR A 503 17.91 -29.46 0.98
C TYR A 503 16.94 -28.84 -0.02
N GLU A 504 15.99 -29.60 -0.57
CA GLU A 504 15.03 -29.09 -1.58
C GLU A 504 13.96 -28.18 -0.97
N THR A 505 13.55 -28.46 0.27
CA THR A 505 12.55 -27.65 1.00
C THR A 505 13.06 -26.25 1.35
N HIS A 506 14.35 -26.08 1.60
CA HIS A 506 14.94 -24.76 1.85
C HIS A 506 14.98 -23.89 0.60
N ASN A 507 15.43 -24.44 -0.54
CA ASN A 507 15.44 -23.73 -1.82
C ASN A 507 14.03 -23.33 -2.29
N LEU A 508 13.03 -24.19 -2.05
CA LEU A 508 11.64 -23.95 -2.45
C LEU A 508 10.95 -22.90 -1.56
N VAL A 509 11.27 -22.84 -0.27
CA VAL A 509 10.78 -21.76 0.61
C VAL A 509 11.43 -20.43 0.25
N ASP A 510 12.71 -20.40 -0.12
CA ASP A 510 13.36 -19.18 -0.57
C ASP A 510 12.76 -18.67 -1.89
N LEU A 511 12.39 -19.56 -2.81
CA LEU A 511 11.70 -19.23 -4.07
C LEU A 511 10.25 -18.72 -3.86
N ILE A 512 9.48 -19.34 -2.96
CA ILE A 512 8.11 -18.91 -2.59
C ILE A 512 8.07 -17.49 -2.00
N ASN A 513 9.16 -17.12 -1.32
CA ASN A 513 9.32 -15.85 -0.64
C ASN A 513 10.15 -14.83 -1.44
N ASP A 514 10.56 -15.17 -2.67
CA ASP A 514 11.31 -14.25 -3.51
C ASP A 514 10.41 -13.11 -4.00
N ASP A 515 10.90 -11.88 -3.92
CA ASP A 515 10.13 -10.62 -4.10
C ASP A 515 9.78 -10.35 -5.58
N CYS A 516 10.06 -11.34 -6.44
CA CYS A 516 9.75 -11.33 -7.86
C CYS A 516 8.24 -11.29 -8.07
N ASN A 517 7.81 -10.34 -8.90
CA ASN A 517 6.47 -9.78 -8.88
C ASN A 517 5.35 -10.68 -9.45
N GLU A 518 5.55 -11.97 -9.64
CA GLU A 518 4.57 -12.87 -10.25
C GLU A 518 3.97 -13.83 -9.23
N VAL A 519 2.63 -13.96 -9.24
CA VAL A 519 1.97 -15.07 -8.55
C VAL A 519 2.37 -16.31 -9.32
N ILE A 520 3.20 -17.16 -8.73
CA ILE A 520 3.66 -18.37 -9.38
C ILE A 520 2.43 -19.23 -9.66
N ASN A 521 2.07 -19.36 -10.95
CA ASN A 521 0.97 -20.20 -11.39
C ASN A 521 1.43 -21.65 -11.33
N LEU A 522 1.31 -22.23 -10.14
CA LEU A 522 1.79 -23.57 -9.87
C LEU A 522 0.84 -24.66 -10.40
N ASN A 523 0.12 -24.46 -11.51
CA ASN A 523 -0.71 -25.52 -12.10
C ASN A 523 0.14 -26.78 -12.35
N GLY A 524 -0.44 -27.97 -12.09
CA GLY A 524 0.31 -29.23 -11.93
C GLY A 524 1.30 -29.57 -13.05
N THR A 525 1.03 -29.14 -14.29
CA THR A 525 1.94 -29.27 -15.44
C THR A 525 3.18 -28.38 -15.34
N ALA A 526 3.02 -27.11 -14.94
CA ALA A 526 4.15 -26.18 -14.77
C ALA A 526 5.07 -26.53 -13.59
N TRP A 527 4.55 -27.27 -12.60
CA TRP A 527 5.33 -27.75 -11.46
C TRP A 527 6.19 -28.97 -11.83
N LEU A 528 5.65 -29.91 -12.59
CA LEU A 528 6.37 -31.08 -13.10
C LEU A 528 7.43 -30.71 -14.14
N GLU A 529 7.11 -29.80 -15.07
CA GLU A 529 8.07 -29.32 -16.08
C GLU A 529 9.25 -28.55 -15.48
N HIS A 530 9.06 -27.90 -14.32
CA HIS A 530 10.12 -27.15 -13.65
C HIS A 530 11.03 -28.02 -12.77
N LEU A 531 10.48 -29.05 -12.10
CA LEU A 531 11.28 -30.03 -11.37
C LEU A 531 12.15 -30.89 -12.30
N LEU A 532 11.75 -31.05 -13.56
CA LEU A 532 12.52 -31.77 -14.57
C LEU A 532 13.64 -30.94 -15.23
N GLN A 533 13.82 -29.68 -14.82
CA GLN A 533 14.86 -28.78 -15.36
C GLN A 533 16.09 -28.64 -14.46
N TYR A 534 16.16 -29.34 -13.32
CA TYR A 534 17.32 -29.43 -12.44
C TYR A 534 17.71 -30.87 -12.14
#